data_AF-A0A922AFP7-F1
#
_entry.id   AF-A0A922AFP7-F1
#
_cell.length_a   1.000
_cell.length_b   1.000
_cell.length_c   1.000
_cell.angle_alpha   90.00
_cell.angle_beta   90.00
_cell.angle_gamma   90.00
#
_symmetry.space_group_name_H-M   'P 1'
#
loop_
_entity.id
_entity.type
_entity.pdbx_description
1 polymer ?
#
loop_
_entity_poly.entity_id
_entity_poly.type
_entity_poly.pdbx_seq_one_letter_code
_entity_poly.pdbx_strand_id
1 'polypeptide(L)'
;MVKFDGSGNFRFWQRKVKDLLVQQGLVKALYGKQLVGMDDMDWKELEAKAVATIRLCLADDVMYHVMDDESPAEVWLKLERKETLELEEITSALLGFRQRKKASDENTQGEGLVVKGNQERGRNKSRSRSSKNKARSKSRKRKDITCFKCRTKGHIKRDCLEKKNGNIENKEGPSKSANIVEEVILQILGFWIQHVLIT
;
A
#
# COMPACT_ATOMS: atom_id res chain seq x y z
N MET A 1 -12.83 -20.03 -3.89
CA MET A 1 -11.79 -19.11 -3.38
C MET A 1 -11.87 -17.81 -4.17
N VAL A 2 -11.66 -16.64 -3.55
CA VAL A 2 -11.63 -15.37 -4.31
C VAL A 2 -10.33 -15.34 -5.12
N LYS A 3 -10.44 -15.06 -6.43
CA LYS A 3 -9.30 -14.91 -7.32
C LYS A 3 -8.52 -13.63 -6.99
N PHE A 4 -7.20 -13.68 -7.08
CA PHE A 4 -6.35 -12.49 -6.93
C PHE A 4 -6.25 -11.73 -8.24
N ASP A 5 -6.69 -10.48 -8.21
CA ASP A 5 -6.72 -9.56 -9.35
C ASP A 5 -5.52 -8.63 -9.41
N GLY A 6 -4.49 -8.86 -8.58
CA GLY A 6 -3.33 -7.99 -8.48
C GLY A 6 -3.55 -6.82 -7.52
N SER A 7 -4.78 -6.59 -7.06
CA SER A 7 -5.14 -5.50 -6.17
C SER A 7 -5.54 -6.02 -4.78
N GLY A 8 -5.24 -5.24 -3.74
CA GLY A 8 -5.63 -5.56 -2.36
C GLY A 8 -4.56 -6.30 -1.56
N ASN A 9 -4.99 -7.08 -0.56
CA ASN A 9 -4.07 -7.66 0.43
C ASN A 9 -3.48 -8.99 -0.08
N PHE A 10 -2.39 -8.89 -0.84
CA PHE A 10 -1.67 -10.06 -1.35
C PHE A 10 -1.28 -11.02 -0.22
N ARG A 11 -0.76 -10.53 0.92
CA ARG A 11 -0.38 -11.38 2.05
C ARG A 11 -1.53 -12.26 2.57
N PHE A 12 -2.76 -11.74 2.54
CA PHE A 12 -3.94 -12.49 2.92
C PHE A 12 -4.31 -13.55 1.88
N TRP A 13 -4.32 -13.18 0.60
CA TRP A 13 -4.51 -14.14 -0.49
C TRP A 13 -3.44 -15.24 -0.46
N GLN A 14 -2.19 -14.84 -0.30
CA GLN A 14 -1.02 -15.69 -0.20
C GLN A 14 -1.16 -16.73 0.92
N ARG A 15 -1.64 -16.30 2.10
CA ARG A 15 -1.92 -17.23 3.21
C ARG A 15 -3.00 -18.24 2.83
N LYS A 16 -4.10 -17.81 2.21
CA LYS A 16 -5.16 -18.73 1.76
C LYS A 16 -4.67 -19.73 0.71
N VAL A 17 -3.82 -19.32 -0.23
CA VAL A 17 -3.27 -20.24 -1.24
C VAL A 17 -2.32 -21.24 -0.58
N LYS A 18 -1.47 -20.79 0.36
CA LYS A 18 -0.61 -21.67 1.15
C LYS A 18 -1.45 -22.70 1.91
N ASP A 19 -2.51 -22.28 2.60
CA ASP A 19 -3.40 -23.18 3.32
C ASP A 19 -4.08 -24.20 2.39
N LEU A 20 -4.48 -23.77 1.18
CA LEU A 20 -5.04 -24.65 0.15
C LEU A 20 -4.04 -25.69 -0.33
N LEU A 21 -2.79 -25.29 -0.60
CA LEU A 21 -1.72 -26.21 -1.00
C LEU A 21 -1.36 -27.19 0.12
N VAL A 22 -1.40 -26.75 1.38
CA VAL A 22 -1.22 -27.63 2.55
C VAL A 22 -2.36 -28.65 2.62
N GLN A 23 -3.60 -28.21 2.48
CA GLN A 23 -4.78 -29.09 2.47
C GLN A 23 -4.70 -30.15 1.38
N GLN A 24 -4.10 -29.82 0.23
CA GLN A 24 -3.92 -30.75 -0.89
C GLN A 24 -2.61 -31.56 -0.83
N GLY A 25 -1.74 -31.30 0.16
CA GLY A 25 -0.44 -31.97 0.27
C GLY A 25 0.63 -31.47 -0.72
N LEU A 26 0.39 -30.35 -1.39
CA LEU A 26 1.22 -29.81 -2.48
C LEU A 26 2.22 -28.74 -2.02
N VAL A 27 2.18 -28.31 -0.75
CA VAL A 27 3.06 -27.23 -0.24
C VAL A 27 4.55 -27.52 -0.45
N LYS A 28 4.91 -28.81 -0.52
CA LYS A 28 6.29 -29.27 -0.76
C LYS A 28 6.86 -28.78 -2.10
N ALA A 29 6.01 -28.56 -3.11
CA ALA A 29 6.40 -28.06 -4.43
C ALA A 29 7.02 -26.66 -4.37
N LEU A 30 6.65 -25.86 -3.35
CA LEU A 30 7.13 -24.49 -3.23
C LEU A 30 8.60 -24.39 -2.77
N TYR A 31 9.17 -25.47 -2.22
CA TYR A 31 10.56 -25.44 -1.73
C TYR A 31 11.60 -25.68 -2.85
N GLY A 32 11.17 -26.07 -4.06
CA GLY A 32 12.04 -26.20 -5.24
C GLY A 32 13.15 -27.26 -5.14
N LYS A 33 13.12 -28.12 -4.12
CA LYS A 33 14.06 -29.22 -3.94
C LYS A 33 13.30 -30.54 -3.87
N GLN A 34 13.57 -31.43 -4.83
CA GLN A 34 13.08 -32.79 -4.78
C GLN A 34 13.58 -33.46 -3.50
N LEU A 35 12.65 -33.96 -2.70
CA LEU A 35 12.98 -34.68 -1.47
C LEU A 35 13.54 -36.07 -1.83
N VAL A 36 14.58 -36.48 -1.12
CA VAL A 36 15.25 -37.78 -1.32
C VAL A 36 14.23 -38.91 -1.09
N GLY A 37 13.95 -39.68 -2.14
CA GLY A 37 13.04 -40.84 -2.10
C GLY A 37 11.73 -40.67 -2.87
N MET A 38 11.45 -39.50 -3.47
CA MET A 38 10.30 -39.31 -4.37
C MET A 38 10.75 -39.50 -5.82
N ASP A 39 9.98 -40.24 -6.62
CA ASP A 39 10.31 -40.42 -8.03
C ASP A 39 10.11 -39.12 -8.83
N ASP A 40 10.80 -39.01 -9.97
CA ASP A 40 10.82 -37.80 -10.80
C ASP A 40 9.46 -37.51 -11.45
N MET A 41 8.69 -38.54 -11.80
CA MET A 41 7.36 -38.34 -12.40
C MET A 41 6.35 -37.87 -11.36
N ASP A 42 6.32 -38.49 -10.17
CA ASP A 42 5.48 -38.06 -9.06
C ASP A 42 5.83 -36.63 -8.63
N TRP A 43 7.12 -36.26 -8.66
CA TRP A 43 7.56 -34.90 -8.37
C TRP A 43 7.02 -33.90 -9.40
N LYS A 44 7.16 -34.19 -10.69
CA LYS A 44 6.62 -33.36 -11.77
C LYS A 44 5.10 -33.24 -11.70
N GLU A 45 4.39 -34.32 -11.37
CA GLU A 45 2.94 -34.28 -11.19
C GLU A 45 2.56 -33.38 -10.02
N LEU A 46 3.31 -33.45 -8.91
CA LEU A 46 3.12 -32.59 -7.74
C LEU A 46 3.36 -31.12 -8.07
N GLU A 47 4.42 -30.79 -8.82
CA GLU A 47 4.69 -29.43 -9.29
C GLU A 47 3.59 -28.93 -10.23
N ALA A 48 3.19 -29.72 -11.22
CA ALA A 48 2.12 -29.36 -12.15
C ALA A 48 0.79 -29.08 -11.43
N LYS A 49 0.43 -29.91 -10.43
CA LYS A 49 -0.77 -29.69 -9.60
C LYS A 49 -0.67 -28.42 -8.78
N ALA A 50 0.50 -28.12 -8.21
CA ALA A 50 0.71 -26.90 -7.44
C ALA A 50 0.58 -25.65 -8.33
N VAL A 51 1.22 -25.64 -9.51
CA VAL A 51 1.10 -24.56 -10.49
C VAL A 51 -0.35 -24.36 -10.92
N ALA A 52 -1.04 -25.44 -11.28
CA ALA A 52 -2.44 -25.36 -11.68
C ALA A 52 -3.31 -24.76 -10.58
N THR A 53 -3.10 -25.18 -9.32
CA THR A 53 -3.83 -24.66 -8.16
C THR A 53 -3.57 -23.17 -7.94
N ILE A 54 -2.33 -22.72 -8.06
CA ILE A 54 -1.97 -21.30 -7.95
C ILE A 54 -2.67 -20.50 -9.06
N ARG A 55 -2.57 -20.95 -10.33
CA ARG A 55 -3.20 -20.28 -11.48
C ARG A 55 -4.72 -20.19 -11.35
N LEU A 56 -5.38 -21.24 -10.85
CA LEU A 56 -6.82 -21.23 -10.57
C LEU A 56 -7.23 -20.18 -9.52
N CYS A 57 -6.30 -19.76 -8.66
CA CYS A 57 -6.50 -18.72 -7.67
C CYS A 57 -6.19 -17.30 -8.17
N LEU A 58 -5.83 -17.13 -9.46
CA LEU A 58 -5.54 -15.85 -10.09
C LEU A 58 -6.71 -15.38 -10.98
N ALA A 59 -6.86 -14.07 -11.09
CA ALA A 59 -7.66 -13.46 -12.14
C ALA A 59 -6.90 -13.48 -13.47
N ASP A 60 -7.63 -13.38 -14.57
CA ASP A 60 -7.08 -13.57 -15.91
C ASP A 60 -5.96 -12.55 -16.20
N ASP A 61 -6.14 -11.29 -15.80
CA ASP A 61 -5.13 -10.21 -15.94
C ASP A 61 -3.79 -10.54 -15.25
N VAL A 62 -3.83 -11.24 -14.11
CA VAL A 62 -2.62 -11.65 -13.38
C VAL A 62 -2.05 -12.93 -13.97
N MET A 63 -2.93 -13.86 -14.36
CA MET A 63 -2.56 -15.16 -14.90
C MET A 63 -1.70 -15.06 -16.16
N TYR A 64 -1.98 -14.09 -17.05
CA TYR A 64 -1.19 -13.88 -18.27
C TYR A 64 0.31 -13.68 -18.03
N HIS A 65 0.69 -13.17 -16.86
CA HIS A 65 2.10 -12.93 -16.53
C HIS A 65 2.85 -14.18 -16.05
N VAL A 66 2.14 -15.24 -15.68
CA VAL A 66 2.70 -16.47 -15.09
C VAL A 66 2.24 -17.74 -15.82
N MET A 67 1.65 -17.58 -17.01
CA MET A 67 1.01 -18.65 -17.76
C MET A 67 2.02 -19.69 -18.28
N ASP A 68 3.21 -19.25 -18.64
CA ASP A 68 4.26 -20.11 -19.22
C ASP A 68 5.19 -20.73 -18.16
N ASP A 69 5.03 -20.35 -16.88
CA ASP A 69 5.94 -20.79 -15.81
C ASP A 69 5.53 -22.14 -15.22
N GLU A 70 6.30 -23.18 -15.45
CA GLU A 70 6.00 -24.55 -15.01
C GLU A 70 6.44 -24.85 -13.56
N SER A 71 7.28 -24.00 -12.98
CA SER A 71 7.76 -24.15 -11.61
C SER A 71 6.86 -23.41 -10.61
N PRO A 72 6.30 -24.10 -9.60
CA PRO A 72 5.51 -23.46 -8.54
C PRO A 72 6.29 -22.37 -7.81
N ALA A 73 7.58 -22.60 -7.56
CA ALA A 73 8.43 -21.64 -6.87
C ALA A 73 8.68 -20.38 -7.71
N GLU A 74 8.85 -20.52 -9.02
CA GLU A 74 9.04 -19.38 -9.93
C GLU A 74 7.77 -18.54 -10.06
N VAL A 75 6.62 -19.19 -10.25
CA VAL A 75 5.30 -18.53 -10.25
C VAL A 75 5.13 -17.74 -8.94
N TRP A 76 5.42 -18.39 -7.81
CA TRP A 76 5.30 -17.80 -6.48
C TRP A 76 6.16 -16.55 -6.31
N LEU A 77 7.45 -16.64 -6.67
CA LEU A 77 8.40 -15.52 -6.57
C LEU A 77 8.06 -14.36 -7.53
N LYS A 78 7.55 -14.66 -8.73
CA LYS A 78 7.11 -13.61 -9.66
C LYS A 78 5.93 -12.82 -9.10
N LEU A 79 4.97 -13.50 -8.48
CA LEU A 79 3.82 -12.84 -7.86
C LEU A 79 4.24 -11.97 -6.67
N GLU A 80 5.16 -12.44 -5.82
CA GLU A 80 5.72 -11.65 -4.72
C GLU A 80 6.47 -10.41 -5.21
N ARG A 81 7.30 -10.53 -6.25
CA ARG A 81 8.05 -9.39 -6.80
C ARG A 81 7.16 -8.30 -7.41
N LYS A 82 6.05 -8.69 -8.05
CA LYS A 82 5.14 -7.72 -8.64
C LYS A 82 4.51 -6.83 -7.56
N GLU A 83 4.16 -7.39 -6.40
CA GLU A 83 3.68 -6.60 -5.26
C GLU A 83 4.76 -5.64 -4.72
N THR A 84 6.01 -6.10 -4.58
CA THR A 84 7.07 -5.27 -4.00
C THR A 84 7.44 -4.09 -4.88
N LEU A 85 7.45 -4.25 -6.20
CA LEU A 85 7.78 -3.19 -7.15
C LEU A 85 6.74 -2.05 -7.13
N GLU A 86 5.45 -2.38 -7.06
CA GLU A 86 4.40 -1.37 -6.93
C GLU A 86 4.55 -0.55 -5.64
N LEU A 87 4.93 -1.19 -4.52
CA LEU A 87 5.17 -0.51 -3.25
C LEU A 87 6.43 0.39 -3.29
N GLU A 88 7.51 -0.04 -3.94
CA GLU A 88 8.75 0.73 -4.07
C GLU A 88 8.58 1.99 -4.94
N GLU A 89 7.85 1.89 -6.05
CA GLU A 89 7.56 3.02 -6.93
C GLU A 89 6.68 4.06 -6.23
N ILE A 90 5.63 3.62 -5.53
CA ILE A 90 4.77 4.49 -4.73
C ILE A 90 5.58 5.14 -3.60
N THR A 91 6.42 4.37 -2.90
CA THR A 91 7.28 4.88 -1.83
C THR A 91 8.28 5.91 -2.36
N SER A 92 8.93 5.64 -3.49
CA SER A 92 9.87 6.55 -4.14
C SER A 92 9.18 7.84 -4.58
N ALA A 93 7.98 7.75 -5.17
CA ALA A 93 7.18 8.90 -5.52
C ALA A 93 6.83 9.74 -4.28
N LEU A 94 6.34 9.10 -3.20
CA LEU A 94 5.98 9.76 -1.94
C LEU A 94 7.20 10.41 -1.25
N LEU A 95 8.34 9.72 -1.21
CA LEU A 95 9.59 10.26 -0.69
C LEU A 95 10.05 11.47 -1.51
N GLY A 96 9.95 11.39 -2.84
CA GLY A 96 10.24 12.52 -3.74
C GLY A 96 9.31 13.71 -3.50
N PHE A 97 8.00 13.48 -3.31
CA PHE A 97 7.06 14.54 -2.92
C PHE A 97 7.41 15.17 -1.58
N ARG A 98 7.82 14.36 -0.59
CA ARG A 98 8.19 14.85 0.75
C ARG A 98 9.48 15.67 0.71
N GLN A 99 10.49 15.24 -0.04
CA GLN A 99 11.75 15.98 -0.22
C GLN A 99 11.51 17.35 -0.88
N ARG A 100 10.69 17.39 -1.94
CA ARG A 100 10.30 18.66 -2.58
C ARG A 100 9.56 19.61 -1.63
N LYS A 101 8.66 19.07 -0.79
CA LYS A 101 7.95 19.86 0.22
C LYS A 101 8.87 20.36 1.34
N LYS A 102 9.83 19.55 1.77
CA LYS A 102 10.81 19.96 2.78
C LYS A 102 11.72 21.07 2.26
N ALA A 103 12.17 20.96 1.01
CA ALA A 103 12.94 22.03 0.35
C ALA A 103 12.15 23.34 0.20
N SER A 104 10.81 23.28 0.06
CA SER A 104 9.98 24.49 0.05
C SER A 104 9.76 25.10 1.43
N ASP A 105 9.70 24.28 2.48
CA ASP A 105 9.47 24.72 3.87
C ASP A 105 10.77 25.25 4.53
N GLU A 106 11.94 24.68 4.20
CA GLU A 106 13.26 25.15 4.70
C GLU A 106 13.67 26.50 4.09
N ASN A 107 13.23 26.81 2.87
CA ASN A 107 13.42 28.13 2.24
C ASN A 107 12.55 29.25 2.88
N THR A 108 11.72 28.92 3.89
CA THR A 108 10.90 29.90 4.62
C THR A 108 11.33 30.16 6.06
N GLN A 109 12.37 29.49 6.59
CA GLN A 109 12.79 29.64 7.99
C GLN A 109 14.19 30.27 8.19
N GLY A 110 14.80 30.82 7.15
CA GLY A 110 16.10 31.46 7.30
C GLY A 110 16.42 32.46 6.20
N GLU A 111 15.73 33.60 6.18
CA GLU A 111 16.30 34.85 5.67
C GLU A 111 15.49 36.04 6.18
N GLY A 112 16.17 36.93 6.90
CA GLY A 112 15.61 38.16 7.41
C GLY A 112 15.16 39.10 6.30
N LEU A 113 14.44 40.14 6.71
CA LEU A 113 14.10 41.31 5.90
C LEU A 113 15.29 41.79 5.05
N VAL A 114 15.31 41.44 3.77
CA VAL A 114 16.00 42.21 2.74
C VAL A 114 14.94 42.71 1.78
N VAL A 115 14.66 44.02 1.88
CA VAL A 115 14.02 44.76 0.79
C VAL A 115 15.00 44.79 -0.37
N LYS A 116 15.00 43.74 -1.20
CA LYS A 116 15.67 43.79 -2.50
C LYS A 116 14.74 44.52 -3.44
N GLY A 117 14.95 45.83 -3.56
CA GLY A 117 14.31 46.66 -4.58
C GLY A 117 14.63 46.09 -5.95
N ASN A 118 13.71 45.31 -6.51
CA ASN A 118 13.82 44.81 -7.87
C ASN A 118 13.26 45.89 -8.81
N GLN A 119 14.11 46.86 -9.13
CA GLN A 119 13.80 48.04 -9.91
C GLN A 119 14.00 47.80 -11.41
N GLU A 120 13.56 46.65 -11.96
CA GLU A 120 13.77 46.34 -13.39
C GLU A 120 12.58 45.69 -14.10
N ARG A 121 11.34 45.97 -13.67
CA ARG A 121 10.17 45.81 -14.55
C ARG A 121 9.33 47.07 -14.56
N GLY A 122 9.89 48.10 -15.18
CA GLY A 122 9.15 49.30 -15.55
C GLY A 122 7.97 48.93 -16.45
N ARG A 123 6.75 49.06 -15.95
CA ARG A 123 5.57 49.27 -16.79
C ARG A 123 5.62 50.72 -17.29
N ASN A 124 5.98 50.86 -18.56
CA ASN A 124 5.73 52.01 -19.41
C ASN A 124 4.41 52.71 -19.06
N LYS A 125 4.53 53.95 -18.57
CA LYS A 125 3.42 54.82 -18.17
C LYS A 125 2.99 55.66 -19.37
N SER A 126 2.49 55.03 -20.43
CA SER A 126 1.71 55.77 -21.43
C SER A 126 0.29 55.93 -20.90
N ARG A 127 -0.07 57.19 -20.62
CA ARG A 127 -1.38 57.58 -20.14
C ARG A 127 -2.42 57.32 -21.24
N SER A 128 -3.40 56.46 -20.99
CA SER A 128 -4.72 56.61 -21.60
C SER A 128 -5.76 56.72 -20.49
N ARG A 129 -6.53 57.81 -20.53
CA ARG A 129 -7.65 58.07 -19.62
C ARG A 129 -8.80 57.18 -20.06
N SER A 130 -9.07 56.12 -19.32
CA SER A 130 -10.40 55.50 -19.33
C SER A 130 -10.83 55.23 -17.90
N SER A 131 -11.60 56.18 -17.35
CA SER A 131 -12.30 56.03 -16.09
C SER A 131 -13.45 55.04 -16.29
N LYS A 132 -13.23 53.78 -15.89
CA LYS A 132 -14.33 52.88 -15.54
C LYS A 132 -14.20 52.55 -14.07
N ASN A 133 -14.86 53.36 -13.24
CA ASN A 133 -15.08 53.07 -11.84
C ASN A 133 -15.96 51.83 -11.69
N LYS A 134 -15.36 50.64 -11.74
CA LYS A 134 -16.02 49.41 -11.29
C LYS A 134 -15.46 49.07 -9.91
N ALA A 135 -16.14 49.58 -8.89
CA ALA A 135 -15.82 49.28 -7.50
C ALA A 135 -15.84 47.76 -7.29
N ARG A 136 -14.74 47.21 -6.79
CA ARG A 136 -14.64 45.80 -6.40
C ARG A 136 -15.53 45.59 -5.17
N SER A 137 -16.48 44.67 -5.25
CA SER A 137 -17.39 44.35 -4.15
C SER A 137 -16.61 43.99 -2.88
N LYS A 138 -17.01 44.56 -1.73
CA LYS A 138 -16.39 44.25 -0.45
C LYS A 138 -16.56 42.75 -0.14
N SER A 139 -15.47 42.07 0.17
CA SER A 139 -15.50 40.68 0.64
C SER A 139 -16.30 40.61 1.94
N ARG A 140 -17.14 39.58 2.09
CA ARG A 140 -17.91 39.36 3.33
C ARG A 140 -16.94 39.13 4.48
N LYS A 141 -17.20 39.75 5.65
CA LYS A 141 -16.35 39.57 6.83
C LYS A 141 -16.42 38.11 7.26
N ARG A 142 -15.31 37.52 7.73
CA ARG A 142 -15.30 36.12 8.21
C ARG A 142 -16.33 35.82 9.30
N LYS A 143 -16.81 36.84 10.01
CA LYS A 143 -17.88 36.73 11.02
C LYS A 143 -19.25 36.37 10.40
N ASP A 144 -19.46 36.70 9.13
CA ASP A 144 -20.74 36.54 8.43
C ASP A 144 -20.82 35.23 7.62
N ILE A 145 -19.76 34.42 7.63
CA ILE A 145 -19.74 33.14 6.91
C ILE A 145 -20.29 32.02 7.80
N THR A 146 -21.22 31.24 7.27
CA THR A 146 -21.83 30.10 7.97
C THR A 146 -21.18 28.80 7.53
N CYS A 147 -20.88 27.94 8.50
CA CYS A 147 -20.29 26.63 8.24
C CYS A 147 -21.32 25.69 7.60
N PHE A 148 -21.01 25.13 6.44
CA PHE A 148 -21.91 24.19 5.74
C PHE A 148 -22.05 22.81 6.41
N LYS A 149 -21.41 22.57 7.55
CA LYS A 149 -21.47 21.30 8.31
C LYS A 149 -22.26 21.46 9.60
N CYS A 150 -21.83 22.33 10.51
CA CYS A 150 -22.50 22.59 11.80
C CYS A 150 -23.46 23.81 11.78
N ARG A 151 -23.55 24.54 10.66
CA ARG A 151 -24.41 25.72 10.47
C ARG A 151 -24.11 26.92 11.39
N THR A 152 -23.03 26.90 12.16
CA THR A 152 -22.60 28.03 12.99
C THR A 152 -21.87 29.10 12.16
N LYS A 153 -22.00 30.38 12.56
CA LYS A 153 -21.29 31.50 11.95
C LYS A 153 -19.80 31.53 12.34
N GLY A 154 -18.97 32.21 11.55
CA GLY A 154 -17.57 32.50 11.85
C GLY A 154 -16.53 31.61 11.14
N HIS A 155 -16.93 30.47 10.58
CA HIS A 155 -16.02 29.53 9.91
C HIS A 155 -16.69 28.77 8.75
N ILE A 156 -15.89 28.15 7.89
CA ILE A 156 -16.37 27.29 6.78
C ILE A 156 -16.20 25.81 7.14
N LYS A 157 -16.84 24.91 6.39
CA LYS A 157 -16.83 23.45 6.63
C LYS A 157 -15.43 22.84 6.89
N ARG A 158 -14.39 23.39 6.27
CA ARG A 158 -12.99 22.95 6.43
C ARG A 158 -12.42 23.21 7.84
N ASP A 159 -12.93 24.23 8.51
CA ASP A 159 -12.44 24.74 9.79
C ASP A 159 -13.35 24.28 10.95
N CYS A 160 -14.20 23.27 10.73
CA CYS A 160 -15.22 22.81 11.67
C CYS A 160 -14.69 21.71 12.61
N LEU A 161 -14.59 22.02 13.91
CA LEU A 161 -13.97 21.17 14.94
C LEU A 161 -14.86 20.01 15.46
N GLU A 162 -16.15 19.95 15.08
CA GLU A 162 -17.03 18.84 15.50
C GLU A 162 -16.76 17.56 14.71
N LYS A 163 -15.86 16.69 15.22
CA LYS A 163 -15.87 15.22 15.10
C LYS A 163 -14.69 14.58 15.87
N LYS A 164 -14.96 14.11 17.10
CA LYS A 164 -14.37 12.92 17.73
C LYS A 164 -15.08 12.74 19.08
N ASN A 165 -16.19 12.01 19.09
CA ASN A 165 -16.68 11.25 20.25
C ASN A 165 -17.82 10.35 19.80
N GLY A 166 -17.57 9.05 19.90
CA GLY A 166 -18.46 7.95 19.55
C GLY A 166 -17.77 6.65 19.94
N ASN A 167 -17.69 6.41 21.25
CA ASN A 167 -17.24 5.16 21.87
C ASN A 167 -18.42 4.18 21.88
N ILE A 168 -18.23 2.94 21.41
CA ILE A 168 -19.05 1.77 21.81
C ILE A 168 -18.10 0.57 21.93
N GLU A 169 -18.02 0.06 23.16
CA GLU A 169 -17.28 -1.10 23.64
C GLU A 169 -18.06 -2.42 23.43
N ASN A 170 -17.38 -3.55 23.73
CA ASN A 170 -17.88 -4.90 24.14
C ASN A 170 -18.07 -5.95 23.00
N LYS A 171 -17.63 -7.24 23.04
CA LYS A 171 -17.11 -8.16 24.09
C LYS A 171 -16.22 -9.31 23.53
N GLU A 172 -15.46 -9.92 24.44
CA GLU A 172 -14.75 -11.24 24.45
C GLU A 172 -15.74 -12.43 24.24
N GLY A 173 -15.40 -13.70 23.91
CA GLY A 173 -14.19 -14.54 23.90
C GLY A 173 -14.53 -15.95 23.34
N PRO A 174 -13.95 -17.08 23.82
CA PRO A 174 -12.93 -17.88 23.12
C PRO A 174 -13.40 -19.27 22.61
N SER A 175 -12.58 -19.94 21.77
CA SER A 175 -12.75 -21.37 21.45
C SER A 175 -11.40 -22.07 21.29
N LYS A 176 -11.32 -23.24 21.95
CA LYS A 176 -10.14 -24.06 22.23
C LYS A 176 -9.77 -24.93 21.03
N SER A 177 -8.55 -24.80 20.52
CA SER A 177 -7.87 -25.84 19.71
C SER A 177 -6.39 -25.48 19.53
N ALA A 178 -5.62 -25.40 20.62
CA ALA A 178 -4.24 -24.89 20.59
C ALA A 178 -3.15 -25.91 20.94
N ASN A 179 -3.47 -27.21 21.01
CA ASN A 179 -2.49 -28.20 21.53
C ASN A 179 -1.81 -29.08 20.47
N ILE A 180 -2.06 -28.90 19.16
CA ILE A 180 -1.36 -29.66 18.09
C ILE A 180 -0.45 -28.73 17.27
N VAL A 181 -0.76 -27.43 17.23
CA VAL A 181 -0.09 -26.46 16.37
C VAL A 181 1.25 -26.01 16.97
N GLU A 182 1.38 -25.98 18.30
CA GLU A 182 2.63 -25.57 18.96
C GLU A 182 3.76 -26.59 18.74
N GLU A 183 3.46 -27.89 18.71
CA GLU A 183 4.48 -28.94 18.58
C GLU A 183 5.10 -28.99 17.16
N VAL A 184 4.29 -28.73 16.13
CA VAL A 184 4.75 -28.65 14.72
C VAL A 184 5.48 -27.34 14.43
N ILE A 185 5.03 -26.23 15.03
CA ILE A 185 5.70 -24.94 14.87
C ILE A 185 7.09 -24.96 15.54
N LEU A 186 7.25 -25.63 16.68
CA LEU A 186 8.55 -25.76 17.35
C LEU A 186 9.55 -26.62 16.56
N GLN A 187 9.10 -27.64 15.83
CA GLN A 187 9.97 -28.40 14.91
C GLN A 187 10.42 -27.57 13.69
N ILE A 188 9.54 -26.74 13.14
CA ILE A 188 9.84 -25.90 11.96
C ILE A 188 10.74 -24.71 12.33
N LEU A 189 10.49 -24.08 13.49
CA LEU A 189 11.33 -22.99 13.98
C LEU A 189 12.70 -23.48 14.46
N GLY A 190 12.78 -24.68 15.05
CA GLY A 190 14.05 -25.30 15.44
C GLY A 190 14.99 -25.50 14.24
N PHE A 191 14.46 -25.99 13.12
CA PHE A 191 15.24 -26.15 11.88
C PHE A 191 15.68 -24.83 11.24
N TRP A 192 14.88 -23.77 11.39
CA TRP A 192 15.23 -22.44 10.89
C TRP A 192 16.31 -21.74 11.72
N ILE A 193 16.28 -21.88 13.04
CA ILE A 193 17.29 -21.25 13.93
C ILE A 193 18.65 -21.95 13.79
N GLN A 194 18.67 -23.27 13.65
CA GLN A 194 19.92 -24.04 13.47
C GLN A 194 20.67 -23.67 12.17
N HIS A 195 19.93 -23.27 11.13
CA HIS A 195 20.50 -23.00 9.79
C HIS A 195 20.95 -21.55 9.60
N VAL A 196 20.46 -20.61 10.43
CA VAL A 196 20.82 -19.17 10.40
C VAL A 196 22.01 -18.86 11.33
N LEU A 197 22.30 -19.69 12.32
CA LEU A 197 23.45 -19.51 13.22
C LEU A 197 24.76 -20.22 12.78
N ILE A 198 24.73 -20.99 11.69
CA ILE A 198 25.90 -21.77 11.20
C ILE A 198 26.42 -21.25 9.83
N THR A 199 25.92 -20.11 9.35
CA THR A 199 26.51 -19.37 8.22
C THR A 199 26.98 -18.00 8.68
#